data_AF-A0A2E2WHV3-F1
#
_entry.id   AF-A0A2E2WHV3-F1
#
_cell.length_a   1.000
_cell.length_b   1.000
_cell.length_c   1.000
_cell.angle_alpha   90.00
_cell.angle_beta   90.00
_cell.angle_gamma   90.00
#
_symmetry.space_group_name_H-M   'P 1'
#
loop_
_entity.id
_entity.type
_entity.pdbx_description
1 polymer ?
#
loop_
_entity_poly.entity_id
_entity_poly.type
_entity_poly.pdbx_seq_one_letter_code
_entity_poly.pdbx_strand_id
1 'polypeptide(L)'
;MTRILFAGLFLLISFMPISVLAEEKKEQAHEETPVSQWIDAENALIEPLSKTDQQTFFILRNKHSVIRTLRVVRDDIKSAVTLCAKENESLNEEIKTRFSDWENAVLPILKEADIFLKKEIDEQVVVTPSDARKVLKLNDKAYKYSQSKIKKQPISDEKSCKNLIKSMDKTEDELISLLQTMLLPEDVVRKRLEEEKAGAASQ
;
A
#
# COMPACT_ATOMS: atom_id res chain seq x y z
N MET A 1 -73.22 -21.12 10.65
CA MET A 1 -72.97 -20.17 9.56
C MET A 1 -72.24 -20.89 8.45
N THR A 2 -72.73 -20.69 7.23
CA THR A 2 -72.54 -21.53 6.04
C THR A 2 -71.19 -21.30 5.37
N ARG A 3 -70.61 -22.39 4.83
CA ARG A 3 -69.38 -22.42 4.02
C ARG A 3 -69.56 -21.68 2.68
N ILE A 4 -68.54 -20.94 2.24
CA ILE A 4 -68.30 -20.65 0.82
C ILE A 4 -66.81 -20.84 0.52
N LEU A 5 -66.54 -21.77 -0.39
CA LEU A 5 -65.29 -21.97 -1.12
C LEU A 5 -65.12 -20.86 -2.17
N PHE A 6 -63.90 -20.33 -2.34
CA PHE A 6 -63.46 -19.79 -3.62
C PHE A 6 -62.03 -20.24 -3.90
N ALA A 7 -61.92 -21.11 -4.90
CA ALA A 7 -60.71 -21.41 -5.64
C ALA A 7 -60.54 -20.40 -6.79
N GLY A 8 -59.30 -20.16 -7.22
CA GLY A 8 -58.95 -19.42 -8.44
C GLY A 8 -57.73 -18.53 -8.23
N LEU A 9 -56.51 -18.98 -8.53
CA LEU A 9 -55.90 -19.04 -9.88
C LEU A 9 -55.60 -17.64 -10.45
N PHE A 10 -54.32 -17.22 -10.40
CA PHE A 10 -53.55 -16.85 -11.60
C PHE A 10 -52.08 -16.59 -11.21
N LEU A 11 -51.22 -17.57 -11.51
CA LEU A 11 -49.77 -17.47 -11.40
C LEU A 11 -49.28 -16.95 -12.75
N LEU A 12 -49.16 -15.63 -12.89
CA LEU A 12 -48.56 -14.97 -14.06
C LEU A 12 -47.03 -15.12 -13.98
N ILE A 13 -46.52 -16.22 -14.54
CA ILE A 13 -45.11 -16.34 -14.92
C ILE A 13 -44.93 -15.49 -16.17
N SER A 14 -44.58 -14.22 -15.98
CA SER A 14 -44.07 -13.39 -17.06
C SER A 14 -42.71 -13.93 -17.50
N PHE A 15 -42.70 -14.68 -18.59
CA PHE A 15 -41.51 -14.91 -19.41
C PHE A 15 -40.98 -13.55 -19.88
N MET A 16 -40.02 -12.97 -19.15
CA MET A 16 -39.14 -11.99 -19.78
C MET A 16 -38.15 -12.77 -20.65
N PRO A 17 -37.99 -12.42 -21.94
CA PRO A 17 -36.87 -12.94 -22.71
C PRO A 17 -35.60 -12.49 -22.02
N ILE A 18 -34.77 -13.47 -21.61
CA ILE A 18 -33.37 -13.23 -21.32
C ILE A 18 -32.77 -12.79 -22.66
N SER A 19 -32.76 -11.48 -22.90
CA SER A 19 -31.85 -10.89 -23.86
C SER A 19 -30.46 -11.24 -23.36
N VAL A 20 -29.93 -12.34 -23.90
CA VAL A 20 -28.50 -12.59 -23.98
C VAL A 20 -27.92 -11.35 -24.63
N LEU A 21 -27.45 -10.42 -23.81
CA LEU A 21 -26.56 -9.38 -24.24
C LEU A 21 -25.31 -10.11 -24.69
N ALA A 22 -25.20 -10.30 -26.01
CA ALA A 22 -23.93 -10.38 -26.67
C ALA A 22 -23.19 -9.08 -26.34
N GLU A 23 -22.51 -9.09 -25.20
CA GLU A 23 -21.56 -8.06 -24.84
C GLU A 23 -20.41 -8.21 -25.83
N GLU A 24 -20.49 -7.44 -26.93
CA GLU A 24 -19.32 -7.15 -27.75
C GLU A 24 -18.22 -6.74 -26.78
N LYS A 25 -17.25 -7.63 -26.62
CA LYS A 25 -16.02 -7.41 -25.87
C LYS A 25 -15.26 -6.31 -26.61
N LYS A 26 -15.69 -5.05 -26.43
CA LYS A 26 -14.88 -3.89 -26.76
C LYS A 26 -13.63 -4.06 -25.93
N GLU A 27 -12.56 -4.43 -26.62
CA GLU A 27 -11.19 -4.36 -26.15
C GLU A 27 -11.01 -2.94 -25.63
N GLN A 28 -11.17 -2.81 -24.31
CA GLN A 28 -11.10 -1.53 -23.62
C GLN A 28 -9.65 -1.09 -23.82
N ALA A 29 -9.43 -0.07 -24.66
CA ALA A 29 -8.11 0.43 -24.97
C ALA A 29 -7.34 0.58 -23.65
N HIS A 30 -6.24 -0.17 -23.53
CA HIS A 30 -5.41 -0.17 -22.34
C HIS A 30 -4.88 1.26 -22.15
N GLU A 31 -5.48 2.02 -21.25
CA GLU A 31 -5.06 3.39 -20.99
C GLU A 31 -3.64 3.33 -20.41
N GLU A 32 -2.67 3.87 -21.15
CA GLU A 32 -1.31 3.97 -20.68
C GLU A 32 -1.25 4.95 -19.51
N THR A 33 -1.04 4.42 -18.31
CA THR A 33 -0.86 5.17 -17.07
C THR A 33 0.49 4.80 -16.45
N PRO A 34 1.03 5.62 -15.54
CA PRO A 34 2.23 5.22 -14.78
C PRO A 34 2.05 3.89 -14.02
N VAL A 35 0.82 3.52 -13.67
CA VAL A 35 0.50 2.25 -13.02
C VAL A 35 0.65 1.10 -14.01
N SER A 36 0.02 1.17 -15.18
CA SER A 36 0.15 0.11 -16.20
C SER A 36 1.59 -0.01 -16.70
N GLN A 37 2.30 1.10 -16.90
CA GLN A 37 3.73 1.08 -17.26
C GLN A 37 4.61 0.38 -16.22
N TRP A 38 4.30 0.53 -14.93
CA TRP A 38 5.02 -0.19 -13.88
C TRP A 38 4.69 -1.69 -13.90
N ILE A 39 3.40 -2.05 -13.99
CA ILE A 39 2.96 -3.45 -14.03
C ILE A 39 3.58 -4.18 -15.22
N ASP A 40 3.51 -3.59 -16.42
CA ASP A 40 4.07 -4.19 -17.64
C ASP A 40 5.58 -4.41 -17.52
N ALA A 41 6.30 -3.44 -16.94
CA ALA A 41 7.73 -3.55 -16.72
C ALA A 41 8.10 -4.56 -15.62
N GLU A 42 7.30 -4.67 -14.55
CA GLU A 42 7.49 -5.69 -13.51
C GLU A 42 7.25 -7.08 -14.09
N ASN A 43 6.14 -7.29 -14.80
CA ASN A 43 5.79 -8.56 -15.45
C ASN A 43 6.88 -9.00 -16.43
N ALA A 44 7.31 -8.12 -17.33
CA ALA A 44 8.38 -8.42 -18.28
C ALA A 44 9.71 -8.80 -17.60
N LEU A 45 9.97 -8.28 -16.39
CA LEU A 45 11.16 -8.61 -15.61
C LEU A 45 11.02 -9.97 -14.89
N ILE A 46 9.85 -10.28 -14.34
CA ILE A 46 9.64 -11.44 -13.46
C ILE A 46 9.14 -12.71 -14.16
N GLU A 47 8.41 -12.59 -15.26
CA GLU A 47 7.86 -13.72 -16.02
C GLU A 47 8.89 -14.80 -16.41
N PRO A 48 10.11 -14.45 -16.88
CA PRO A 48 11.10 -15.46 -17.24
C PRO A 48 11.80 -16.10 -16.04
N LEU A 49 11.60 -15.57 -14.82
CA LEU A 49 12.29 -16.04 -13.61
C LEU A 49 11.65 -17.32 -13.05
N SER A 50 12.43 -18.11 -12.31
CA SER A 50 11.89 -19.23 -11.53
C SER A 50 10.94 -18.72 -10.44
N LYS A 51 10.05 -19.57 -9.93
CA LYS A 51 9.13 -19.17 -8.83
C LYS A 51 9.86 -18.65 -7.60
N THR A 52 11.02 -19.24 -7.28
CA THR A 52 11.85 -18.82 -6.15
C THR A 52 12.45 -17.43 -6.41
N ASP A 53 12.98 -17.22 -7.61
CA ASP A 53 13.56 -15.93 -8.00
C ASP A 53 12.51 -14.81 -8.07
N GLN A 54 11.30 -15.11 -8.56
CA GLN A 54 10.17 -14.19 -8.49
C GLN A 54 9.87 -13.76 -7.05
N GLN A 55 9.88 -14.71 -6.10
CA GLN A 55 9.67 -14.40 -4.68
C GLN A 55 10.78 -13.51 -4.12
N THR A 56 12.04 -13.81 -4.44
CA THR A 56 13.18 -12.96 -4.05
C THR A 56 13.03 -11.53 -4.57
N PHE A 57 12.64 -11.36 -5.85
CA PHE A 57 12.38 -10.04 -6.41
C PHE A 57 11.19 -9.35 -5.72
N PHE A 58 10.11 -10.07 -5.42
CA PHE A 58 8.95 -9.51 -4.72
C PHE A 58 9.26 -9.07 -3.28
N ILE A 59 10.14 -9.79 -2.56
CA ILE A 59 10.60 -9.37 -1.24
C ILE A 59 11.29 -8.00 -1.34
N LEU A 60 12.23 -7.86 -2.28
CA LEU A 60 12.94 -6.61 -2.54
C LEU A 60 11.97 -5.48 -2.96
N ARG A 61 11.02 -5.76 -3.85
CA ARG A 61 10.00 -4.80 -4.29
C ARG A 61 9.07 -4.39 -3.16
N ASN A 62 8.68 -5.32 -2.28
CA ASN A 62 7.89 -5.02 -1.08
C ASN A 62 8.64 -4.08 -0.14
N LYS A 63 9.94 -4.34 0.11
CA LYS A 63 10.77 -3.45 0.93
C LYS A 63 10.80 -2.03 0.39
N HIS A 64 11.02 -1.88 -0.92
CA HIS A 64 10.95 -0.59 -1.60
C HIS A 64 9.61 0.12 -1.38
N SER A 65 8.50 -0.57 -1.62
CA SER A 65 7.15 -0.02 -1.45
C SER A 65 6.86 0.43 -0.01
N VAL A 66 7.31 -0.32 1.00
CA VAL A 66 7.14 0.04 2.41
C VAL A 66 7.94 1.30 2.75
N ILE A 67 9.23 1.33 2.42
CA ILE A 67 10.11 2.50 2.61
C ILE A 67 9.51 3.74 1.93
N ARG A 68 9.01 3.59 0.70
CA ARG A 68 8.37 4.66 -0.06
C ARG A 68 7.09 5.16 0.59
N THR A 69 6.24 4.25 1.09
CA THR A 69 4.99 4.59 1.77
C THR A 69 5.26 5.37 3.04
N LEU A 70 6.27 4.98 3.82
CA LEU A 70 6.65 5.68 5.05
C LEU A 70 7.13 7.12 4.78
N ARG A 71 7.82 7.36 3.66
CA ARG A 71 8.17 8.73 3.24
C ARG A 71 6.93 9.59 2.99
N VAL A 72 5.90 9.02 2.38
CA VAL A 72 4.63 9.74 2.16
C VAL A 72 3.89 10.00 3.46
N VAL A 73 3.84 9.01 4.36
CA VAL A 73 3.24 9.19 5.70
C VAL A 73 3.95 10.33 6.43
N ARG A 74 5.28 10.38 6.43
CA ARG A 74 6.04 11.51 7.00
C ARG A 74 5.63 12.84 6.37
N ASP A 75 5.60 12.93 5.04
CA ASP A 75 5.28 14.18 4.34
C ASP A 75 3.84 14.67 4.64
N ASP A 76 2.90 13.72 4.79
CA ASP A 76 1.53 14.01 5.16
C ASP A 76 1.41 14.46 6.62
N ILE A 77 2.10 13.80 7.55
CA ILE A 77 2.19 14.21 8.96
C ILE A 77 2.80 15.62 9.04
N LYS A 78 3.92 15.88 8.35
CA LYS A 78 4.57 17.19 8.31
C LYS A 78 3.62 18.29 7.83
N SER A 79 2.86 18.00 6.77
CA SER A 79 1.88 18.94 6.22
C SER A 79 0.76 19.21 7.23
N ALA A 80 0.26 18.18 7.89
CA ALA A 80 -0.78 18.31 8.92
C ALA A 80 -0.27 19.04 10.17
N VAL A 81 0.94 18.74 10.64
CA VAL A 81 1.62 19.45 11.76
C VAL A 81 1.76 20.93 11.44
N THR A 82 2.21 21.27 10.22
CA THR A 82 2.36 22.66 9.78
C THR A 82 1.03 23.40 9.82
N LEU A 83 -0.05 22.76 9.33
CA LEU A 83 -1.37 23.36 9.33
C LEU A 83 -1.95 23.49 10.75
N CYS A 84 -1.87 22.42 11.55
CA CYS A 84 -2.33 22.42 12.93
C CYS A 84 -1.63 23.48 13.79
N ALA A 85 -0.31 23.63 13.66
CA ALA A 85 0.47 24.64 14.37
C ALA A 85 0.08 26.07 13.97
N LYS A 86 -0.28 26.28 12.71
CA LYS A 86 -0.72 27.58 12.20
C LYS A 86 -2.14 27.95 12.68
N GLU A 87 -3.06 26.99 12.63
CA GLU A 87 -4.48 27.24 12.92
C GLU A 87 -4.82 27.13 14.42
N ASN A 88 -3.93 26.52 15.23
CA ASN A 88 -4.10 26.34 16.68
C ASN A 88 -2.83 26.79 17.41
N GLU A 89 -2.69 28.09 17.66
CA GLU A 89 -1.50 28.68 18.28
C GLU A 89 -1.16 28.04 19.64
N SER A 90 -2.18 27.68 20.43
CA SER A 90 -2.00 27.01 21.73
C SER A 90 -1.34 25.62 21.63
N LEU A 91 -1.41 24.96 20.47
CA LEU A 91 -0.81 23.64 20.22
C LEU A 91 0.51 23.72 19.45
N ASN A 92 0.92 24.91 19.00
CA ASN A 92 2.04 25.09 18.08
C ASN A 92 3.34 24.42 18.58
N GLU A 93 3.74 24.71 19.81
CA GLU A 93 4.99 24.17 20.36
C GLU A 93 4.88 22.67 20.65
N GLU A 94 3.75 22.21 21.19
CA GLU A 94 3.51 20.79 21.50
C GLU A 94 3.59 19.94 20.23
N ILE A 95 2.86 20.32 19.17
CA ILE A 95 2.78 19.52 17.95
C ILE A 95 4.09 19.51 17.16
N LYS A 96 4.81 20.64 17.13
CA LYS A 96 6.13 20.72 16.48
C LYS A 96 7.19 19.91 17.23
N THR A 97 7.22 20.02 18.55
CA THR A 97 8.13 19.24 19.40
C THR A 97 7.87 17.77 19.19
N ARG A 98 6.61 17.33 19.29
CA ARG A 98 6.29 15.92 19.11
C ARG A 98 6.66 15.40 17.72
N PHE A 99 6.39 16.17 16.67
CA PHE A 99 6.78 15.81 15.31
C PHE A 99 8.29 15.71 15.15
N SER A 100 9.05 16.64 15.74
CA SER A 100 10.52 16.59 15.74
C SER A 100 11.03 15.33 16.44
N ASP A 101 10.47 14.98 17.60
CA ASP A 101 10.85 13.76 18.32
C ASP A 101 10.53 12.51 17.50
N TRP A 102 9.36 12.49 16.85
CA TRP A 102 8.96 11.42 15.95
C TRP A 102 9.91 11.28 14.75
N GLU A 103 10.29 12.39 14.11
CA GLU A 103 11.26 12.37 13.02
C GLU A 103 12.64 11.88 13.49
N ASN A 104 13.07 12.29 14.68
CA ASN A 104 14.35 11.86 15.26
C ASN A 104 14.38 10.36 15.55
N ALA A 105 13.24 9.75 15.91
CA ALA A 105 13.14 8.31 16.12
C ALA A 105 13.05 7.53 14.80
N VAL A 106 12.23 8.00 13.85
CA VAL A 106 11.89 7.24 12.63
C VAL A 106 12.92 7.43 11.50
N LEU A 107 13.44 8.64 11.28
CA LEU A 107 14.30 8.95 10.12
C LEU A 107 15.63 8.17 10.09
N PRO A 108 16.34 7.95 11.22
CA PRO A 108 17.57 7.17 11.20
C PRO A 108 17.34 5.75 10.67
N ILE A 109 16.27 5.10 11.12
CA ILE A 109 15.94 3.73 10.75
C ILE A 109 15.43 3.68 9.31
N LEU A 110 14.63 4.66 8.88
CA LEU A 110 14.21 4.79 7.48
C LEU A 110 15.41 4.96 6.54
N LYS A 111 16.42 5.73 6.95
CA LYS A 111 17.66 5.93 6.21
C LYS A 111 18.47 4.63 6.15
N GLU A 112 18.57 3.91 7.25
CA GLU A 112 19.25 2.62 7.31
C GLU A 112 18.57 1.59 6.40
N ALA A 113 17.23 1.51 6.42
CA ALA A 113 16.45 0.63 5.55
C ALA A 113 16.66 0.94 4.06
N ASP A 114 16.79 2.22 3.69
CA ASP A 114 17.11 2.62 2.32
C ASP A 114 18.52 2.21 1.89
N ILE A 115 19.51 2.35 2.79
CA ILE A 115 20.89 1.92 2.54
C ILE A 115 20.94 0.40 2.38
N PHE A 116 20.28 -0.33 3.28
CA PHE A 116 20.20 -1.79 3.25
C PHE A 116 19.54 -2.29 1.97
N LEU A 117 18.39 -1.72 1.59
CA LEU A 117 17.71 -2.07 0.33
C LEU A 117 18.61 -1.82 -0.89
N LYS A 118 19.35 -0.70 -0.93
CA LYS A 118 20.27 -0.42 -2.04
C LYS A 118 21.36 -1.47 -2.15
N LYS A 119 21.90 -1.91 -1.01
CA LYS A 119 22.88 -2.99 -0.93
C LYS A 119 22.28 -4.31 -1.43
N GLU A 120 21.08 -4.67 -0.97
CA GLU A 120 20.39 -5.89 -1.45
C GLU A 120 20.13 -5.86 -2.95
N ILE A 121 19.75 -4.71 -3.52
CA ILE A 121 19.59 -4.53 -4.97
C ILE A 121 20.90 -4.81 -5.73
N ASP A 122 22.04 -4.38 -5.17
CA ASP A 122 23.35 -4.54 -5.81
C ASP A 122 23.92 -5.96 -5.63
N GLU A 123 23.58 -6.64 -4.54
CA GLU A 123 24.12 -7.96 -4.19
C GLU A 123 23.27 -9.14 -4.67
N GLN A 124 21.96 -8.95 -4.89
CA GLN A 124 21.10 -10.01 -5.41
C GLN A 124 21.51 -10.43 -6.83
N VAL A 125 21.32 -11.71 -7.15
CA VAL A 125 21.75 -12.33 -8.42
C VAL A 125 20.58 -12.72 -9.34
N VAL A 126 19.36 -12.31 -9.00
CA VAL A 126 18.12 -12.71 -9.67
C VAL A 126 17.87 -11.90 -10.93
N VAL A 127 18.08 -10.59 -10.86
CA VAL A 127 17.97 -9.65 -12.00
C VAL A 127 19.17 -8.71 -12.00
N THR A 128 19.41 -7.98 -13.09
CA THR A 128 20.46 -6.96 -13.05
C THR A 128 20.06 -5.82 -12.08
N PRO A 129 21.00 -5.23 -11.33
CA PRO A 129 20.68 -4.09 -10.46
C PRO A 129 20.06 -2.91 -11.23
N SER A 130 20.44 -2.71 -12.49
CA SER A 130 19.88 -1.68 -13.37
C SER A 130 18.39 -1.91 -13.64
N ASP A 131 18.01 -3.15 -13.99
CA ASP A 131 16.61 -3.49 -14.30
C ASP A 131 15.74 -3.42 -13.05
N ALA A 132 16.24 -3.91 -11.90
CA ALA A 132 15.56 -3.74 -10.62
C ALA A 132 15.30 -2.26 -10.32
N ARG A 133 16.33 -1.40 -10.39
CA ARG A 133 16.19 0.04 -10.15
C ARG A 133 15.23 0.70 -11.15
N LYS A 134 15.20 0.26 -12.40
CA LYS A 134 14.26 0.75 -13.42
C LYS A 134 12.82 0.44 -13.03
N VAL A 135 12.51 -0.81 -12.65
CA VAL A 135 11.17 -1.20 -12.21
C VAL A 135 10.76 -0.47 -10.93
N LEU A 136 11.64 -0.38 -9.93
CA LEU A 136 11.35 0.35 -8.69
C LEU A 136 11.11 1.86 -8.92
N LYS A 137 11.80 2.47 -9.88
CA LYS A 137 11.54 3.86 -10.28
C LYS A 137 10.18 4.03 -10.95
N LEU A 138 9.71 3.03 -11.71
CA LEU A 138 8.36 3.04 -12.27
C LEU A 138 7.32 2.86 -11.16
N ASN A 139 7.57 1.99 -10.17
CA ASN A 139 6.74 1.87 -8.98
C ASN A 139 6.59 3.21 -8.24
N ASP A 140 7.67 3.98 -8.10
CA ASP A 140 7.62 5.34 -7.52
C ASP A 140 6.73 6.30 -8.32
N LYS A 141 6.77 6.23 -9.66
CA LYS A 141 5.92 7.05 -10.52
C LYS A 141 4.46 6.64 -10.42
N ALA A 142 4.18 5.34 -10.43
CA ALA A 142 2.85 4.77 -10.21
C ALA A 142 2.28 5.26 -8.86
N TYR A 143 3.07 5.20 -7.80
CA TYR A 143 2.66 5.69 -6.48
C TYR A 143 2.35 7.20 -6.48
N LYS A 144 3.23 8.02 -7.06
CA LYS A 144 3.00 9.48 -7.18
C LYS A 144 1.74 9.80 -7.97
N TYR A 145 1.52 9.07 -9.07
CA TYR A 145 0.30 9.18 -9.87
C TYR A 145 -0.93 8.87 -9.02
N SER A 146 -0.96 7.72 -8.34
CA SER A 146 -2.10 7.35 -7.49
C SER A 146 -2.34 8.36 -6.37
N GLN A 147 -1.28 8.84 -5.70
CA GLN A 147 -1.40 9.88 -4.68
C GLN A 147 -2.00 11.18 -5.20
N SER A 148 -1.67 11.58 -6.44
CA SER A 148 -2.23 12.80 -7.05
C SER A 148 -3.74 12.72 -7.30
N LYS A 149 -4.31 11.51 -7.33
CA LYS A 149 -5.75 11.28 -7.50
C LYS A 149 -6.51 11.32 -6.17
N ILE A 150 -5.80 11.28 -5.04
CA ILE A 150 -6.41 11.29 -3.71
C ILE A 150 -6.66 12.75 -3.29
N LYS A 151 -7.93 13.09 -3.05
CA LYS A 151 -8.30 14.36 -2.42
C LYS A 151 -8.02 14.26 -0.92
N LYS A 152 -6.93 14.87 -0.47
CA LYS A 152 -6.58 14.92 0.96
C LYS A 152 -7.43 15.97 1.66
N GLN A 153 -8.11 15.56 2.73
CA GLN A 153 -8.81 16.47 3.64
C GLN A 153 -7.78 17.05 4.61
N PRO A 154 -7.57 18.38 4.64
CA PRO A 154 -6.64 18.98 5.58
C PRO A 154 -7.16 18.82 7.01
N ILE A 155 -6.25 18.49 7.92
CA ILE A 155 -6.53 18.43 9.36
C ILE A 155 -6.10 19.76 9.98
N SER A 156 -7.06 20.51 10.54
CA SER A 156 -6.78 21.81 11.16
C SER A 156 -7.60 22.12 12.40
N ASP A 157 -8.68 21.40 12.69
CA ASP A 157 -9.44 21.62 13.92
C ASP A 157 -8.68 21.08 15.14
N GLU A 158 -8.83 21.76 16.28
CA GLU A 158 -8.08 21.48 17.51
C GLU A 158 -8.16 20.01 17.96
N LYS A 159 -9.36 19.40 17.85
CA LYS A 159 -9.58 18.00 18.25
C LYS A 159 -8.79 17.05 17.35
N SER A 160 -8.83 17.24 16.05
CA SER A 160 -8.08 16.43 15.10
C SER A 160 -6.57 16.64 15.24
N CYS A 161 -6.11 17.86 15.53
CA CYS A 161 -4.70 18.15 15.82
C CYS A 161 -4.21 17.43 17.10
N LYS A 162 -5.00 17.42 18.16
CA LYS A 162 -4.71 16.62 19.37
C LYS A 162 -4.67 15.12 19.08
N ASN A 163 -5.55 14.64 18.19
CA ASN A 163 -5.52 13.24 17.76
C ASN A 163 -4.29 12.91 16.91
N LEU A 164 -3.79 13.86 16.11
CA LEU A 164 -2.56 13.71 15.34
C LEU A 164 -1.35 13.52 16.27
N ILE A 165 -1.23 14.33 17.32
CA ILE A 165 -0.19 14.19 18.37
C ILE A 165 -0.22 12.76 18.96
N LYS A 166 -1.38 12.31 19.43
CA LYS A 166 -1.56 10.95 19.98
C LYS A 166 -1.30 9.84 18.97
N SER A 167 -1.59 10.08 17.70
CA SER A 167 -1.36 9.09 16.64
C SER A 167 0.14 8.94 16.37
N MET A 168 0.92 10.03 16.44
CA MET A 168 2.37 9.94 16.39
C MET A 168 2.91 9.10 17.55
N ASP A 169 2.42 9.30 18.79
CA ASP A 169 2.77 8.45 19.96
C ASP A 169 2.50 6.98 19.70
N LYS A 170 1.28 6.66 19.27
CA LYS A 170 0.86 5.27 19.11
C LYS A 170 1.60 4.54 17.99
N THR A 171 1.89 5.25 16.90
CA THR A 171 2.40 4.61 15.68
C THR A 171 3.91 4.62 15.58
N GLU A 172 4.64 5.39 16.39
CA GLU A 172 6.10 5.46 16.34
C GLU A 172 6.74 4.07 16.43
N ASP A 173 6.45 3.31 17.49
CA ASP A 173 7.00 1.97 17.71
C ASP A 173 6.58 0.98 16.62
N GLU A 174 5.33 1.07 16.14
CA GLU A 174 4.81 0.19 15.08
C GLU A 174 5.56 0.45 13.75
N LEU A 175 5.82 1.71 13.41
CA LEU A 175 6.55 2.09 12.20
C LEU A 175 8.04 1.75 12.31
N ILE A 176 8.63 1.93 13.49
CA ILE A 176 9.99 1.49 13.79
C ILE A 176 10.12 -0.01 13.61
N SER A 177 9.21 -0.79 14.21
CA SER A 177 9.18 -2.25 14.08
C SER A 177 9.03 -2.66 12.62
N LEU A 178 8.10 -2.04 11.88
CA LEU A 178 7.93 -2.27 10.45
C LEU A 178 9.22 -1.99 9.67
N LEU A 179 9.91 -0.87 9.93
CA LEU A 179 11.18 -0.55 9.29
C LEU A 179 12.29 -1.55 9.62
N GLN A 180 12.35 -2.01 10.87
CA GLN A 180 13.29 -3.04 11.29
C GLN A 180 13.05 -4.36 10.55
N THR A 181 11.80 -4.70 10.20
CA THR A 181 11.54 -5.87 9.35
C THR A 181 12.11 -5.72 7.93
N MET A 182 12.29 -4.49 7.42
CA MET A 182 12.90 -4.25 6.11
C MET A 182 14.41 -4.47 6.12
N LEU A 183 15.04 -4.44 7.30
CA LEU A 183 16.46 -4.73 7.52
C LEU A 183 16.77 -6.24 7.60
N LEU A 184 15.74 -7.09 7.55
CA LEU A 184 15.94 -8.53 7.58
C LEU A 184 16.46 -9.03 6.22
N PRO A 185 17.54 -9.81 6.16
CA PRO A 185 17.99 -10.46 4.94
C PRO A 185 16.89 -11.30 4.27
N GLU A 186 16.95 -11.44 2.95
CA GLU A 186 15.93 -12.13 2.18
C GLU A 186 15.70 -13.59 2.61
N ASP A 187 16.75 -14.33 2.98
CA ASP A 187 16.66 -15.71 3.47
C ASP A 187 15.86 -15.81 4.78
N VAL A 188 16.03 -14.83 5.67
CA VAL A 188 15.26 -14.73 6.92
C VAL A 188 13.79 -14.45 6.63
N VAL A 189 13.50 -13.54 5.69
CA VAL A 189 12.11 -13.23 5.29
C VAL A 189 11.44 -14.44 4.66
N ARG A 190 12.14 -15.15 3.76
CA ARG A 190 11.62 -16.33 3.08
C ARG A 190 11.28 -17.44 4.06
N LYS A 191 12.17 -17.73 5.00
CA LYS A 191 11.95 -18.74 6.06
C LYS A 191 10.68 -18.46 6.85
N ARG A 192 10.44 -17.20 7.25
CA ARG A 192 9.21 -16.81 7.97
C ARG A 192 7.95 -17.05 7.14
N LEU A 193 7.97 -16.67 5.86
CA LEU A 193 6.85 -16.90 4.95
C LEU A 193 6.56 -18.40 4.74
N GLU A 194 7.58 -19.25 4.76
CA GLU A 194 7.44 -20.71 4.67
C GLU A 194 6.84 -21.29 5.96
N GLU A 195 7.31 -20.84 7.13
CA GLU A 195 6.78 -21.24 8.44
C GLU A 195 5.31 -20.83 8.61
N GLU A 196 4.94 -19.62 8.17
CA GLU A 196 3.55 -19.15 8.18
C GLU A 196 2.64 -19.99 7.29
N LYS A 197 3.10 -20.35 6.08
CA LYS A 197 2.35 -21.24 5.17
C LYS A 197 2.18 -22.64 5.76
N ALA A 198 3.23 -23.18 6.39
CA ALA A 198 3.17 -24.49 7.03
C ALA A 198 2.21 -24.49 8.22
N GLY A 199 2.23 -23.43 9.03
CA GLY A 199 1.30 -23.25 10.15
C GLY A 199 -0.15 -23.12 9.68
N ALA A 200 -0.41 -22.35 8.64
CA ALA A 200 -1.75 -22.18 8.07
C ALA A 200 -2.30 -23.46 7.43
N ALA A 201 -1.45 -24.32 6.87
CA ALA A 201 -1.86 -25.61 6.29
C ALA A 201 -2.17 -26.69 7.36
N SER A 202 -1.83 -26.43 8.62
CA SER A 202 -2.03 -27.36 9.75
C SER A 202 -3.30 -27.09 10.58
N GLN A 203 -4.04 -26.03 10.25
CA GLN A 203 -5.32 -25.64 10.86
C GLN A 203 -6.49 -26.02 9.95
#